data_AF-A0AAN6WYQ4-F1
#
_entry.id   AF-A0AAN6WYQ4-F1
#
_cell.length_a   1.000
_cell.length_b   1.000
_cell.length_c   1.000
_cell.angle_alpha   90.00
_cell.angle_beta   90.00
_cell.angle_gamma   90.00
#
_symmetry.space_group_name_H-M   'P 1'
#
loop_
_entity.id
_entity.type
_entity.pdbx_description
1 polymer ?
#
loop_
_entity_poly.entity_id
_entity_poly.type
_entity_poly.pdbx_seq_one_letter_code
_entity_poly.pdbx_strand_id
1 'polypeptide(L)' 'MPVSQVAAPMPIPAPRQPLGLITTQELFASLNATLVSKSNQLVTPIHHIQENDYSVPAPPPPSPVSFRDHWPASMRR' A
#
# COMPACT_ATOMS: atom_id res chain seq x y z
N MET A 1 -35.37 17.96 -16.67
CA MET A 1 -34.12 17.86 -15.88
C MET A 1 -32.99 18.44 -16.71
N PRO A 2 -32.23 19.46 -16.25
CA PRO A 2 -31.09 19.97 -17.02
C PRO A 2 -29.89 19.01 -16.89
N VAL A 3 -29.13 18.86 -17.97
CA VAL A 3 -27.95 17.98 -18.08
C VAL A 3 -26.70 18.75 -17.64
N SER A 4 -26.03 18.27 -16.60
CA SER A 4 -24.73 18.79 -16.16
C SER A 4 -23.62 18.30 -17.10
N GLN A 5 -23.02 19.21 -17.86
CA GLN A 5 -21.80 18.92 -18.61
C GLN A 5 -20.58 19.19 -17.72
N VAL A 6 -19.84 18.13 -17.41
CA VAL A 6 -18.55 18.21 -16.69
C VAL A 6 -17.46 18.48 -17.71
N ALA A 7 -16.80 19.64 -17.61
CA ALA A 7 -15.62 19.94 -18.40
C ALA A 7 -14.43 19.11 -17.87
N ALA A 8 -13.80 18.33 -18.74
CA ALA A 8 -12.59 17.58 -18.41
C ALA A 8 -11.33 18.46 -18.57
N PRO A 9 -10.35 18.34 -17.67
CA PRO A 9 -9.10 19.10 -17.78
C PRO A 9 -8.28 18.63 -19.00
N MET A 10 -7.79 19.60 -19.78
CA MET A 10 -6.93 19.33 -20.94
C MET A 10 -5.49 19.03 -20.49
N PRO A 11 -4.86 17.96 -21.00
CA PRO A 11 -3.47 17.65 -20.67
C PRO A 11 -2.51 18.72 -21.19
N ILE A 12 -1.60 19.19 -20.33
CA ILE A 12 -0.49 20.07 -20.72
C ILE A 12 0.69 19.18 -21.14
N PRO A 13 1.21 19.30 -22.38
CA PRO A 13 2.37 18.52 -22.79
C PRO A 13 3.61 18.97 -22.03
N ALA A 14 4.36 18.01 -21.48
CA ALA A 14 5.64 18.30 -20.83
C ALA A 14 6.67 18.78 -21.86
N PRO A 15 7.48 19.80 -21.54
CA PRO A 15 8.54 20.26 -22.43
C PRO A 15 9.53 19.12 -22.69
N ARG A 16 9.78 18.81 -23.96
CA ARG A 16 10.79 17.83 -24.35
C ARG A 16 12.16 18.44 -24.06
N GLN A 17 12.87 17.90 -23.08
CA GLN A 17 14.25 18.28 -22.84
C GLN A 17 15.10 17.92 -24.07
N PRO A 18 16.03 18.78 -24.51
CA PRO A 18 16.96 18.43 -25.57
C PRO A 18 17.76 17.21 -25.11
N LEU A 19 17.64 16.11 -25.87
CA LEU A 19 18.39 14.88 -25.62
C LEU A 19 19.85 15.15 -26.01
N GLY A 20 20.61 15.71 -25.08
CA GLY A 20 22.05 15.92 -25.23
C GLY A 20 22.76 14.58 -25.44
N LEU A 21 23.85 14.59 -26.21
CA LEU A 21 24.74 13.45 -26.33
C LEU A 21 25.34 13.16 -24.96
N ILE A 22 24.86 12.09 -24.33
CA ILE A 22 25.35 11.67 -23.02
C ILE A 22 26.80 11.23 -23.19
N THR A 23 27.72 11.97 -22.58
CA THR A 23 29.14 11.61 -22.65
C THR A 23 29.44 10.49 -21.65
N THR A 24 30.48 9.70 -21.88
CA THR A 24 30.91 8.66 -20.92
C THR A 24 31.21 9.25 -19.54
N GLN A 25 31.72 10.48 -19.48
CA GLN A 25 31.95 11.19 -18.22
C GLN A 25 30.65 11.50 -17.46
N GLU A 26 29.61 11.93 -18.16
CA GLU A 26 28.28 12.16 -17.56
C GLU A 26 27.64 10.85 -17.08
N LEU A 27 27.84 9.74 -17.79
CA LEU A 27 27.38 8.42 -17.35
C LEU A 27 28.05 8.02 -16.02
N PHE A 28 29.37 8.15 -15.93
CA PHE A 28 30.10 7.85 -14.69
C PHE A 28 29.72 8.81 -13.56
N ALA A 29 29.52 10.10 -13.85
CA ALA A 29 29.06 11.08 -12.87
C ALA A 29 27.65 10.75 -12.34
N SER A 30 26.72 10.33 -13.22
CA SER A 30 25.37 9.91 -12.85
C SER A 30 25.37 8.65 -11.98
N LEU A 31 26.22 7.67 -12.30
CA LEU A 31 26.38 6.46 -11.48
C LEU A 31 26.94 6.80 -10.09
N ASN A 32 27.96 7.65 -10.03
CA ASN A 32 28.54 8.09 -8.76
C ASN A 32 27.53 8.86 -7.91
N ALA A 33 26.78 9.79 -8.50
CA ALA A 33 25.71 10.53 -7.81
C ALA A 33 24.63 9.59 -7.25
N THR A 34 24.28 8.53 -8.00
CA THR A 34 23.29 7.53 -7.56
C THR A 34 23.82 6.68 -6.40
N LEU A 35 25.09 6.26 -6.45
CA LEU A 35 25.75 5.50 -5.37
C LEU A 35 25.89 6.33 -4.08
N VAL A 36 26.28 7.60 -4.21
CA VAL A 36 26.35 8.56 -3.08
C VAL A 36 24.96 8.85 -2.50
N SER A 37 23.92 8.89 -3.34
CA SER A 37 22.55 9.05 -2.87
C SER A 37 22.04 7.82 -2.10
N LYS A 38 22.46 6.61 -2.50
CA LYS A 38 22.04 5.35 -1.86
C LYS A 38 22.75 5.05 -0.55
N SER A 39 23.96 5.57 -0.31
CA SER A 39 24.63 5.40 0.99
C SER A 39 23.91 6.13 2.12
N ASN A 40 23.25 7.25 1.81
CA ASN A 40 22.47 8.04 2.77
C ASN A 40 21.00 7.59 2.89
N GLN A 41 20.54 6.74 1.96
CA GLN A 41 19.17 6.26 1.92
C GLN A 41 19.21 4.73 1.75
N LEU A 42 19.42 4.02 2.88
CA LEU A 42 19.00 2.63 2.97
C LEU A 42 17.47 2.61 2.73
N VAL A 43 17.08 2.33 1.49
CA VAL A 43 15.67 2.27 1.01
C VAL A 43 14.88 1.13 1.66
N THR A 44 15.57 0.19 2.31
CA THR A 44 14.94 -0.71 3.25
C THR A 44 14.99 -0.06 4.62
N PRO A 45 13.86 0.16 5.30
CA PRO A 45 13.89 0.36 6.74
C PRO A 45 14.77 -0.74 7.31
N ILE A 46 15.81 -0.40 8.07
CA ILE A 46 16.49 -1.37 8.94
C ILE A 46 15.49 -1.66 10.08
N HIS A 47 14.31 -2.18 9.75
CA HIS A 47 13.47 -2.82 10.73
C HIS A 47 14.07 -4.18 10.91
N HIS A 48 14.84 -4.34 11.98
CA HIS A 48 15.32 -5.65 12.39
C HIS A 48 14.06 -6.49 12.65
N ILE A 49 13.73 -7.37 11.71
CA ILE A 49 12.58 -8.27 11.79
C ILE A 49 12.64 -8.96 13.15
N GLN A 50 11.71 -8.60 14.02
CA GLN A 50 11.63 -9.19 15.36
C GLN A 50 10.83 -10.49 15.26
N GLU A 51 11.13 -11.43 16.14
CA GLU A 51 10.43 -12.73 16.21
C GLU A 51 8.90 -12.59 16.31
N ASN A 52 8.42 -11.47 16.85
CA ASN A 52 7.00 -11.17 17.01
C ASN A 52 6.33 -10.54 15.79
N ASP A 53 7.07 -10.07 14.78
CA ASP A 53 6.51 -9.39 13.59
C ASP A 53 5.64 -10.32 12.73
N TYR A 54 5.84 -11.63 12.86
CA TYR A 54 5.06 -12.68 12.18
C TYR A 54 4.10 -13.41 13.12
N SER A 55 3.86 -12.88 14.32
CA SER A 55 2.87 -13.47 15.22
C SER A 55 1.47 -13.32 14.62
N VAL A 56 0.82 -14.44 14.32
CA VAL A 56 -0.56 -14.45 13.86
C VAL A 56 -1.45 -14.07 15.04
N PRO A 57 -2.32 -13.04 14.93
CA PRO A 57 -3.22 -12.68 16.02
C PRO A 57 -4.14 -13.87 16.35
N ALA A 58 -4.55 -13.95 17.62
CA ALA A 58 -5.50 -14.97 18.04
C ALA A 58 -6.77 -14.91 17.16
N PRO A 59 -7.35 -16.06 16.80
CA PRO A 59 -8.59 -16.07 16.03
C PRO A 59 -9.70 -15.35 16.81
N PRO A 60 -10.69 -14.76 16.11
CA PRO A 60 -11.82 -14.14 16.78
C PRO A 60 -12.59 -15.18 17.62
N PRO A 61 -13.22 -14.78 18.73
CA PRO A 61 -14.05 -15.67 19.52
C PRO A 61 -15.24 -16.18 18.67
N PRO A 62 -15.77 -17.39 18.97
CA PRO A 62 -16.97 -17.87 18.31
C PRO A 62 -18.13 -16.91 18.55
N SER A 63 -19.01 -16.78 17.54
CA SER A 63 -20.23 -15.98 17.71
C SER A 63 -21.12 -16.57 18.80
N PRO A 64 -21.79 -15.75 19.63
CA PRO A 64 -22.72 -16.25 20.64
C PRO A 64 -23.84 -17.08 19.99
N VAL A 65 -24.05 -18.31 20.46
CA VAL A 65 -25.22 -19.10 20.10
C VAL A 65 -26.36 -18.67 21.01
N SER A 66 -27.43 -18.12 20.43
CA SER A 66 -28.67 -17.90 21.17
C SER A 66 -29.30 -19.25 21.46
N PHE A 67 -29.14 -19.74 22.69
CA PHE A 67 -29.94 -20.85 23.19
C PHE A 67 -31.37 -20.33 23.32
N ARG A 68 -32.18 -20.47 22.27
CA ARG A 68 -33.63 -20.48 22.46
C ARG A 68 -33.90 -21.68 23.34
N ASP A 69 -34.43 -21.42 24.53
CA ASP A 69 -35.00 -22.41 25.45
C ASP A 69 -36.03 -23.26 24.70
N HIS A 70 -35.57 -24.30 24.03
CA HIS A 70 -36.40 -25.32 23.39
C HIS A 70 -36.74 -26.38 24.43
N TRP A 71 -37.19 -25.96 25.61
CA TRP A 71 -37.96 -26.87 26.44
C TRP A 71 -39.27 -27.13 25.70
N PRO A 72 -39.62 -28.39 25.36
CA PRO A 72 -40.99 -28.66 24.98
C PRO A 72 -41.86 -28.31 26.19
N ALA A 73 -42.69 -27.28 26.05
CA ALA A 73 -43.77 -26.95 26.98
C ALA A 73 -44.89 -28.01 26.93
N SER A 74 -44.51 -29.30 26.94
CA SER A 74 -45.40 -30.44 26.95
C SER A 74 -45.04 -31.34 28.12
N MET A 75 -45.10 -30.78 29.32
CA MET A 75 -45.42 -31.57 30.52
C MET A 75 -46.53 -30.84 31.28
N ARG A 76 -47.70 -30.79 30.64
CA ARG A 76 -48.98 -30.52 31.30
C ARG A 76 -50.05 -31.39 30.66
N ARG A 77 -50.21 -32.60 31.16
CA ARG A 77 -51.51 -33.26 31.32
C ARG A 77 -51.42 -34.33 32.39
#